data_AF-D4CMT6-F1
#
_entry.id   AF-D4CMT6-F1
#
_cell.length_a   1.000
_cell.length_b   1.000
_cell.length_c   1.000
_cell.angle_alpha   90.00
_cell.angle_beta   90.00
_cell.angle_gamma   90.00
#
_symmetry.space_group_name_H-M   'P 1'
#
loop_
_entity.id
_entity.type
_entity.pdbx_description
1 polymer ?
#
loop_
_entity_poly.entity_id
_entity_poly.type
_entity_poly.pdbx_seq_one_letter_code
_entity_poly.pdbx_strand_id
1 'polypeptide(L)' 'MDVEKIIQDLNRWFAAPPPEVYKRRVIFCSDEDREFEDQLDEITLDDAKIVKITGSNSFAIKKLLFVEYCERMLPGGTL' A
#
# COMPACT_ATOMS: atom_id res chain seq x y z
N MET A 1 -17.28 9.09 7.44
CA MET A 1 -16.26 9.87 6.70
C MET A 1 -16.42 9.46 5.25
N ASP A 2 -16.48 10.41 4.31
CA ASP A 2 -16.75 10.09 2.89
C ASP A 2 -15.52 9.44 2.23
N VAL A 3 -15.69 8.32 1.53
CA VAL A 3 -14.59 7.60 0.87
C VAL A 3 -13.90 8.48 -0.17
N GLU A 4 -14.62 9.29 -0.92
CA GLU A 4 -14.01 10.19 -1.91
C GLU A 4 -13.03 11.17 -1.24
N LYS A 5 -13.40 11.66 -0.06
CA LYS A 5 -12.54 12.56 0.73
C LYS A 5 -11.29 11.85 1.24
N ILE A 6 -11.42 10.58 1.65
CA ILE A 6 -10.27 9.75 2.06
C ILE A 6 -9.32 9.56 0.88
N ILE A 7 -9.84 9.19 -0.29
CA ILE A 7 -9.04 9.00 -1.51
C ILE A 7 -8.31 10.30 -1.87
N GLN A 8 -9.01 11.43 -1.83
CA GLN A 8 -8.44 12.74 -2.14
C GLN A 8 -7.30 13.11 -1.18
N ASP A 9 -7.49 12.92 0.12
CA ASP A 9 -6.47 13.20 1.14
C ASP A 9 -5.28 12.25 1.00
N LEU A 10 -5.51 10.95 0.73
CA LEU A 10 -4.46 9.98 0.49
C LEU A 10 -3.63 10.34 -0.76
N ASN A 11 -4.26 10.61 -1.89
CA ASN A 11 -3.56 11.01 -3.12
C ASN A 11 -2.76 12.30 -2.91
N ARG A 12 -3.29 13.27 -2.17
CA ARG A 12 -2.54 14.48 -1.80
C ARG A 12 -1.31 14.15 -0.95
N TRP A 13 -1.41 13.23 -0.01
CA TRP A 13 -0.27 12.80 0.79
C TRP A 13 0.76 12.08 -0.08
N PHE A 14 0.34 11.16 -0.94
CA PHE A 14 1.23 10.36 -1.80
C PHE A 14 1.87 11.14 -2.95
N ALA A 15 1.26 12.22 -3.43
CA ALA A 15 1.82 13.08 -4.46
C ALA A 15 3.13 13.79 -4.04
N ALA A 16 3.38 13.97 -2.74
CA ALA A 16 4.66 14.49 -2.26
C ALA A 16 5.77 13.46 -2.50
N PRO A 17 6.92 13.81 -3.10
CA PRO A 17 7.99 12.86 -3.33
C PRO A 17 8.44 12.22 -2.01
N PRO A 18 8.61 10.89 -1.97
CA PRO A 18 9.13 10.24 -0.78
C PRO A 18 10.53 10.77 -0.42
N PRO A 19 10.86 10.91 0.88
CA PRO A 19 12.24 11.11 1.30
C PRO A 19 13.11 10.00 0.68
N GLU A 20 14.31 10.33 0.19
CA GLU A 20 15.17 9.45 -0.62
C GLU A 20 15.37 8.03 -0.05
N VAL A 21 15.19 7.85 1.26
CA VAL A 21 15.37 6.60 1.99
C VAL A 21 14.09 5.72 2.04
N TYR A 22 12.90 6.30 1.88
CA TYR A 22 11.61 5.59 2.03
C TYR A 22 10.87 5.49 0.69
N LYS A 23 11.27 4.53 -0.17
CA LYS A 23 10.60 4.26 -1.46
C LYS A 23 9.20 3.62 -1.35
N ARG A 24 8.72 3.30 -0.15
CA ARG A 24 7.39 2.68 0.05
C ARG A 24 6.68 3.33 1.22
N ARG A 25 5.46 3.75 0.98
CA ARG A 25 4.54 4.15 2.03
C ARG A 25 3.47 3.06 2.10
N VAL A 26 3.37 2.41 3.25
CA VAL A 26 2.39 1.34 3.49
C VAL A 26 1.29 1.92 4.36
N ILE A 27 0.05 1.83 3.90
CA ILE A 27 -1.12 2.22 4.70
C ILE A 27 -1.62 0.97 5.41
N PHE A 28 -1.70 1.03 6.73
CA PHE A 28 -2.43 0.03 7.50
C PHE A 28 -3.84 0.56 7.74
N CYS A 29 -4.82 -0.06 7.08
CA CYS A 29 -6.24 0.13 7.43
C CYS A 29 -6.59 -0.91 8.49
N SER A 30 -6.93 -0.47 9.69
CA SER A 30 -7.47 -1.32 10.75
C SER A 30 -8.98 -1.17 10.72
N ASP A 31 -9.64 -2.05 9.99
CA ASP A 31 -11.10 -2.11 9.86
C ASP A 31 -11.58 -3.39 10.55
N GLU A 32 -11.75 -3.33 11.87
CA GLU A 32 -12.12 -4.50 12.70
C GLU A 32 -13.55 -4.98 12.39
N ASP A 33 -14.43 -4.05 12.04
CA ASP A 33 -15.83 -4.31 11.68
C ASP A 33 -16.03 -4.62 10.19
N ARG A 34 -14.96 -4.54 9.38
CA ARG A 34 -14.97 -4.79 7.93
C ARG A 34 -15.96 -3.89 7.17
N GLU A 35 -16.25 -2.70 7.70
CA GLU A 35 -17.23 -1.75 7.15
C GLU A 35 -16.81 -1.24 5.75
N PHE A 36 -15.51 -1.24 5.48
CA PHE A 36 -14.93 -0.75 4.23
C PHE A 36 -14.36 -1.88 3.38
N GLU A 37 -14.56 -3.14 3.78
CA GLU A 37 -13.96 -4.31 3.15
C GLU A 37 -14.24 -4.40 1.64
N ASP A 38 -15.45 -3.99 1.24
CA ASP A 38 -15.95 -3.97 -0.14
C ASP A 38 -15.60 -2.67 -0.90
N GLN A 39 -15.34 -1.59 -0.16
CA GLN A 39 -15.03 -0.27 -0.73
C GLN A 39 -13.54 -0.12 -1.07
N LEU A 40 -12.67 -0.93 -0.45
CA LEU A 40 -11.22 -0.93 -0.71
C LEU A 40 -10.87 -1.24 -2.17
N ASP A 41 -11.67 -2.07 -2.85
CA ASP A 41 -11.43 -2.43 -4.25
C ASP A 41 -11.73 -1.27 -5.21
N GLU A 42 -12.50 -0.27 -4.77
CA GLU A 42 -12.83 0.95 -5.55
C GLU A 42 -11.75 2.04 -5.38
N ILE A 43 -10.88 1.93 -4.37
CA ILE A 43 -9.83 2.91 -4.12
C ILE A 43 -8.68 2.70 -5.09
N THR A 44 -8.42 3.72 -5.91
CA THR A 44 -7.22 3.81 -6.76
C THR A 44 -6.29 4.89 -6.23
N LEU A 45 -5.01 4.57 -6.06
CA LEU A 45 -3.96 5.51 -5.66
C LEU A 45 -2.88 5.57 -6.73
N ASP A 46 -2.44 6.77 -7.10
CA ASP A 46 -1.51 6.96 -8.23
C ASP A 46 -0.09 6.49 -7.90
N ASP A 47 0.38 6.76 -6.67
CA ASP A 47 1.76 6.49 -6.22
C ASP A 47 1.83 5.45 -5.10
N ALA A 48 0.74 4.71 -4.88
CA ALA A 48 0.65 3.72 -3.81
C ALA A 48 -0.12 2.47 -4.25
N LYS A 49 0.18 1.34 -3.60
CA LYS A 49 -0.50 0.07 -3.81
C LYS A 49 -1.29 -0.29 -2.55
N ILE A 50 -2.55 -0.64 -2.73
CA ILE A 50 -3.39 -1.15 -1.66
C ILE A 50 -3.18 -2.65 -1.54
N VAL A 51 -2.99 -3.12 -0.31
CA VAL A 51 -2.85 -4.55 -0.02
C VAL A 51 -3.74 -4.90 1.17
N LYS A 52 -4.72 -5.77 0.93
CA LYS A 52 -5.70 -6.21 1.93
C LYS A 52 -5.17 -7.37 2.75
N ILE A 53 -4.85 -7.14 4.01
CA ILE A 53 -4.46 -8.21 4.94
C ILE A 53 -5.73 -8.89 5.45
N THR A 54 -5.88 -10.17 5.13
CA THR A 54 -6.88 -11.06 5.69
C THR A 54 -6.22 -11.99 6.71
N GLY A 55 -7.01 -12.64 7.56
CA GLY A 55 -6.48 -13.56 8.58
C GLY A 55 -5.65 -14.74 8.03
N SER A 56 -5.75 -15.04 6.73
CA SER A 56 -5.06 -16.16 6.09
C SER A 56 -3.91 -15.76 5.14
N ASN A 57 -3.78 -14.50 4.75
CA ASN A 57 -2.84 -14.09 3.70
C ASN A 57 -1.61 -13.30 4.21
N SER A 58 -1.48 -13.12 5.53
CA SER A 58 -0.44 -12.27 6.13
C SER A 58 1.00 -12.69 5.74
N PHE A 59 1.28 -13.98 5.62
CA PHE A 59 2.58 -14.48 5.17
C PHE A 59 2.85 -14.14 3.70
N ALA A 60 1.85 -14.33 2.82
CA ALA A 60 1.98 -14.03 1.41
C ALA A 60 2.22 -12.53 1.17
N ILE A 61 1.54 -11.67 1.93
CA ILE A 61 1.72 -10.21 1.86
C ILE A 61 3.10 -9.79 2.34
N LYS A 62 3.57 -10.33 3.49
CA LYS A 62 4.93 -10.06 3.98
C LYS A 62 6.00 -10.46 2.96
N LYS A 63 5.83 -11.62 2.32
CA LYS A 63 6.71 -12.09 1.25
C LYS A 63 6.69 -11.13 0.05
N LEU A 64 5.51 -10.69 -0.40
CA LEU A 64 5.36 -9.74 -1.51
C LEU A 64 6.08 -8.42 -1.20
N LEU A 65 5.85 -7.85 -0.01
CA LEU A 65 6.50 -6.61 0.41
C LEU A 65 8.03 -6.74 0.47
N PHE A 66 8.52 -7.90 0.93
CA PHE A 66 9.95 -8.19 1.01
C PHE A 66 10.59 -8.35 -0.37
N VAL A 67 10.00 -9.17 -1.25
CA VAL A 67 10.51 -9.41 -2.61
C VAL A 67 10.58 -8.10 -3.38
N GLU A 68 9.50 -7.34 -3.41
CA GLU A 68 9.51 -6.09 -4.14
C GLU A 68 10.54 -5.11 -3.52
N TYR A 69 10.79 -5.14 -2.19
CA TYR A 69 11.79 -4.28 -1.55
C TYR A 69 13.21 -4.66 -1.98
N CYS A 70 13.51 -5.97 -2.00
CA CYS A 70 14.79 -6.49 -2.49
C CYS A 70 15.02 -6.17 -3.96
N GLU A 71 14.02 -6.36 -4.83
CA GLU A 71 14.13 -6.03 -6.27
C GLU A 71 14.43 -4.54 -6.50
N ARG A 72 13.83 -3.64 -5.72
CA ARG A 72 14.09 -2.20 -5.83
C ARG A 72 15.42 -1.76 -5.21
N MET A 73 16.02 -2.57 -4.35
CA MET A 73 17.36 -2.34 -3.77
C MET A 73 18.50 -2.86 -4.65
N LEU A 74 18.19 -3.69 -5.64
CA LEU A 74 19.14 -4.17 -6.64
C LEU A 74 18.79 -3.60 -8.03
N PRO A 75 18.97 -2.28 -8.28
CA PRO A 75 18.84 -1.73 -9.62
C PRO A 75 20.06 -2.16 -10.43
N GLY A 76 20.02 -3.38 -10.97
CA GLY A 76 21.13 -4.01 -11.67
C GLY A 76 21.21 -5.48 -11.27
N GLY A 77 20.35 -6.30 -11.86
CA GLY A 77 20.40 -7.73 -11.65
C GLY A 77 21.74 -8.30 -12.09
N THR A 78 22.42 -9.02 -11.22
CA THR A 78 23.18 -10.22 -11.59
C THR A 78 23.22 -11.11 -10.35
N LEU A 79 22.68 -12.32 -10.47
CA LEU A 79 23.03 -13.45 -9.61
C LEU A 79 24.45 -13.92 -9.95
#